data_AF-A0A8J5V395-F1
#
_entry.id   AF-A0A8J5V395-F1
#
_cell.length_a   1.000
_cell.length_b   1.000
_cell.length_c   1.000
_cell.angle_alpha   90.00
_cell.angle_beta   90.00
_cell.angle_gamma   90.00
#
_symmetry.space_group_name_H-M   'P 1'
#
loop_
_entity.id
_entity.type
_entity.pdbx_description
1 polymer ?
#
loop_
_entity_poly.entity_id
_entity_poly.type
_entity_poly.pdbx_seq_one_letter_code
_entity_poly.pdbx_strand_id
1 'polypeptide(L)' 'MTMTPAPFSLSASTLLTRQCARRAVVASPQRWRMVVHAKIHEIFMLALSSTMTEGKIISWTVAEGDRVNKGGTVVVV' A
#
# COMPACT_ATOMS: atom_id res chain seq x y z
N MET A 1 -71.46 -32.10 31.97
CA MET A 1 -70.31 -32.93 31.58
C MET A 1 -70.21 -32.93 30.07
N THR A 2 -69.38 -32.04 29.50
CA THR A 2 -68.86 -32.20 28.12
C THR A 2 -67.76 -31.16 27.93
N MET A 3 -66.53 -31.54 28.30
CA MET A 3 -65.32 -30.87 27.83
C MET A 3 -64.83 -31.59 26.60
N THR A 4 -64.45 -30.82 25.56
CA THR A 4 -63.32 -30.98 24.61
C THR A 4 -63.69 -30.38 23.24
N PRO A 5 -62.72 -30.03 22.38
CA PRO A 5 -61.35 -29.57 22.64
C PRO A 5 -60.98 -28.29 21.83
N ALA A 6 -59.85 -27.66 22.18
CA ALA A 6 -59.16 -26.69 21.34
C ALA A 6 -58.64 -27.37 20.05
N PRO A 7 -58.55 -26.64 18.93
CA PRO A 7 -57.21 -26.22 18.47
C PRO A 7 -57.25 -24.83 17.80
N PHE A 8 -56.16 -24.46 17.12
CA PHE A 8 -55.97 -23.23 16.32
C PHE A 8 -55.58 -22.02 17.18
N SER A 9 -54.49 -21.30 16.95
CA SER A 9 -53.60 -21.22 15.80
C SER A 9 -52.35 -20.49 16.26
N LEU A 10 -51.18 -21.14 16.22
CA LEU A 10 -49.90 -20.44 16.33
C LEU A 10 -49.62 -19.76 14.99
N SER A 11 -50.22 -18.59 14.77
CA SER A 11 -49.82 -17.69 13.68
C SER A 11 -48.91 -16.59 14.23
N ALA A 12 -47.70 -16.99 14.60
CA ALA A 12 -46.59 -16.06 14.85
C ALA A 12 -45.85 -15.84 13.53
N SER A 13 -46.45 -15.09 12.61
CA SER A 13 -45.79 -14.71 11.36
C SER A 13 -46.36 -13.40 10.82
N THR A 14 -46.41 -12.37 11.67
CA THR A 14 -46.51 -11.01 11.16
C THR A 14 -45.12 -10.58 10.74
N LEU A 15 -44.91 -10.67 9.43
CA LEU A 15 -43.79 -10.22 8.62
C LEU A 15 -43.43 -8.76 8.93
N LEU A 16 -42.68 -8.53 10.00
CA LEU A 16 -42.14 -7.22 10.36
C LEU A 16 -40.64 -7.33 10.43
N THR A 17 -39.97 -7.33 9.28
CA THR A 17 -38.65 -6.68 9.06
C THR A 17 -38.07 -7.08 7.71
N ARG A 18 -38.63 -6.55 6.62
CA ARG A 18 -37.86 -6.42 5.37
C ARG A 18 -38.15 -5.09 4.65
N GLN A 19 -38.20 -4.01 5.41
CA GLN A 19 -38.09 -2.66 4.87
C GLN A 19 -37.10 -1.84 5.70
N CYS A 20 -35.82 -2.08 5.46
CA CYS A 20 -34.77 -1.08 5.63
C CYS A 20 -34.07 -1.04 4.27
N ALA A 21 -34.61 -0.32 3.29
CA ALA A 21 -34.22 1.06 3.03
C ALA A 21 -32.75 1.30 3.42
N ARG A 22 -31.86 1.28 2.42
CA ARG A 22 -31.07 2.44 1.98
C ARG A 22 -29.83 1.94 1.24
N ARG A 23 -29.72 2.40 -0.01
CA ARG A 23 -28.51 2.45 -0.82
C ARG A 23 -27.26 2.62 0.05
N ALA A 24 -26.43 1.59 0.16
CA ALA A 24 -25.03 1.78 0.45
C ALA A 24 -24.35 2.11 -0.87
N VAL A 25 -24.30 3.41 -1.22
CA VAL A 25 -23.28 3.90 -2.15
C VAL A 25 -21.97 3.63 -1.45
N VAL A 26 -21.32 2.52 -1.79
CA VAL A 26 -19.97 2.22 -1.33
C VAL A 26 -19.10 3.33 -1.92
N ALA A 27 -18.78 4.32 -1.10
CA ALA A 27 -17.78 5.32 -1.42
C ALA A 27 -16.50 4.55 -1.71
N SER A 28 -16.09 4.51 -2.97
CA SER A 28 -14.83 3.92 -3.36
C SER A 28 -13.73 4.66 -2.61
N PRO A 29 -12.83 3.95 -1.89
CA PRO A 29 -11.69 4.61 -1.30
C PRO A 29 -10.91 5.18 -2.47
N GLN A 30 -10.74 6.50 -2.49
CA GLN A 30 -9.85 7.16 -3.43
C GLN A 30 -8.46 6.57 -3.19
N ARG A 31 -8.12 5.54 -3.99
CA ARG A 31 -6.82 4.90 -4.02
C ARG A 31 -5.87 5.92 -4.60
N TRP A 32 -5.35 6.79 -3.74
CA TRP A 32 -4.34 7.76 -4.10
C TRP A 32 -3.19 7.00 -4.72
N ARG A 33 -3.10 7.10 -6.04
CA ARG A 33 -2.00 6.59 -6.84
C ARG A 33 -0.84 7.51 -6.50
N MET A 34 -0.05 7.15 -5.48
CA MET A 34 1.20 7.86 -5.21
C MET A 34 2.06 7.77 -6.46
N VAL A 35 2.17 8.87 -7.19
CA VAL A 35 3.15 9.02 -8.25
C VAL A 35 4.45 9.41 -7.55
N VAL A 36 5.28 8.42 -7.27
CA VAL A 36 6.63 8.64 -6.74
C VAL A 36 7.44 9.27 -7.86
N HIS A 37 7.78 10.55 -7.70
CA HIS A 37 8.71 11.24 -8.61
C HIS A 37 10.12 11.00 -8.10
N ALA A 38 10.78 9.96 -8.63
CA ALA A 38 12.17 9.68 -8.32
C ALA A 38 13.08 10.56 -9.18
N LYS A 39 14.00 11.30 -8.54
CA LYS A 39 15.04 12.06 -9.23
C LYS A 39 16.30 11.22 -9.30
N ILE A 40 16.68 10.82 -10.52
CA ILE A 40 17.85 9.97 -10.78
C ILE A 40 19.06 10.88 -11.03
N HIS A 41 20.18 10.56 -10.40
CA HIS A 41 21.46 11.24 -10.59
C HIS A 41 22.52 10.20 -10.96
N GLU A 42 23.17 10.41 -12.11
CA GLU A 42 24.23 9.53 -12.59
C GLU A 42 25.56 9.91 -11.93
N ILE A 43 26.35 8.89 -11.54
CA ILE A 43 27.70 9.06 -11.01
C ILE A 43 28.66 8.51 -12.07
N PHE A 44 29.46 9.39 -12.64
CA PHE A 44 30.50 9.01 -13.60
C PHE A 44 31.74 8.50 -12.88
N MET A 45 32.50 7.67 -13.58
CA MET A 45 33.80 7.22 -13.11
C MET A 45 34.74 8.43 -12.94
N LEU A 46 35.28 8.58 -11.74
CA LEU A 46 36.19 9.67 -11.40
C LEU A 46 37.60 9.34 -11.90
N ALA A 47 38.19 10.23 -12.70
CA ALA A 47 39.59 10.13 -13.10
C ALA A 47 40.50 10.55 -11.93
N LEU A 48 40.91 9.59 -11.11
CA LEU A 48 41.75 9.84 -9.93
C LEU A 48 43.23 10.10 -10.27
N SER A 49 43.64 9.87 -11.52
CA SER A 49 44.98 10.19 -12.03
C SER A 49 44.91 10.56 -13.51
N SER A 50 45.84 11.40 -13.99
CA SER A 50 45.89 11.86 -15.37
C SER A 50 46.10 10.75 -16.41
N THR A 51 46.50 9.55 -15.96
CA THR A 51 46.72 8.36 -16.79
C THR A 51 45.80 7.18 -16.46
N MET A 52 44.79 7.34 -15.59
CA MET A 52 43.87 6.23 -15.22
C MET A 52 42.75 6.08 -16.27
N THR A 53 42.96 5.23 -17.27
CA THR A 53 42.00 4.96 -18.36
C THR A 53 40.89 3.98 -17.97
N GLU A 54 41.16 3.07 -17.05
CA GLU A 54 40.20 2.11 -16.49
C GLU A 54 40.34 2.09 -14.97
N GLY A 55 39.30 2.52 -14.26
CA GLY A 55 39.22 2.43 -12.80
C GLY A 55 38.41 1.20 -12.40
N LYS A 56 38.75 0.57 -11.28
CA LYS A 56 37.97 -0.53 -10.71
C LYS A 56 37.29 -0.06 -9.44
N ILE A 57 35.98 -0.28 -9.30
CA ILE A 57 35.29 0.04 -8.06
C ILE A 57 35.63 -1.01 -7.00
N ILE A 58 36.26 -0.58 -5.91
CA ILE A 58 36.68 -1.47 -4.82
C ILE A 58 35.55 -1.65 -3.81
N SER A 59 34.87 -0.55 -3.46
CA SER A 59 33.81 -0.60 -2.45
C SER A 59 32.82 0.56 -2.58
N TRP A 60 31.57 0.27 -2.24
CA TRP A 60 30.50 1.24 -2.05
C TRP A 60 30.36 1.55 -0.57
N THR A 61 30.40 2.84 -0.21
CA THR A 61 30.21 3.28 1.18
C THR A 61 28.75 3.37 1.59
N VAL A 62 27.83 3.37 0.62
CA VAL A 62 26.40 3.58 0.81
C VAL A 62 25.63 2.38 0.28
N ALA A 63 24.67 1.89 1.07
CA ALA A 63 23.79 0.79 0.69
C ALA A 63 22.54 1.29 -0.06
N GLU A 64 21.83 0.39 -0.72
CA GLU A 64 20.58 0.70 -1.41
C GLU A 64 19.53 1.23 -0.43
N GLY A 65 18.91 2.36 -0.77
CA GLY A 65 17.89 3.02 0.06
C GLY A 65 18.45 3.93 1.16
N ASP A 66 19.77 3.96 1.35
CA ASP A 66 20.40 4.84 2.33
C ASP A 66 20.52 6.29 1.80
N ARG A 67 20.47 7.27 2.70
CA ARG A 67 20.38 8.69 2.31
C ARG A 67 21.77 9.26 2.02
N VAL A 68 21.99 9.70 0.78
CA VAL A 68 23.22 10.37 0.36
C VAL A 68 23.13 11.88 0.60
N ASN A 69 24.09 12.44 1.35
CA ASN A 69 24.21 13.87 1.59
C ASN A 69 25.35 14.50 0.77
N LYS A 70 25.24 15.81 0.50
CA LYS A 70 26.28 16.58 -0.18
C LYS A 70 27.56 16.59 0.65
N GLY A 71 28.70 16.29 0.03
CA GLY A 71 30.01 16.22 0.69
C GLY A 71 30.33 14.86 1.32
N GLY A 72 29.44 13.86 1.21
CA GLY A 72 29.73 12.48 1.60
C GLY A 72 30.43 11.68 0.50
N THR A 73 31.27 10.73 0.88
CA THR A 73 31.97 9.82 -0.05
C THR A 73 31.06 8.65 -0.44
N VAL A 74 30.75 8.51 -1.72
CA VAL A 74 29.85 7.47 -2.24
C VAL A 74 30.61 6.27 -2.80
N VAL A 75 31.73 6.52 -3.49
CA VAL A 75 32.48 5.50 -4.23
C VAL A 75 33.95 5.58 -3.88
N VAL A 76 34.56 4.42 -3.71
CA VAL A 76 36.01 4.26 -3.65
C VAL A 76 36.43 3.45 -4.88
N VAL A 77 37.25 4.09 -5.72
CA VAL A 77 37.87 3.51 -6.93
C VAL A 77 39.32 3.16 -6.61
#